data_AF-A0A956P7I7-F1
#
_entry.id   AF-A0A956P7I7-F1
#
_cell.length_a   1.000
_cell.length_b   1.000
_cell.length_c   1.000
_cell.angle_alpha   90.00
_cell.angle_beta   90.00
_cell.angle_gamma   90.00
#
_symmetry.space_group_name_H-M   'P 1'
#
loop_
_entity.id
_entity.type
_entity.pdbx_description
1 polymer ?
#
loop_
_entity_poly.entity_id
_entity_poly.type
_entity_poly.pdbx_seq_one_letter_code
_entity_poly.pdbx_strand_id
1 'polypeptide(L)'
;MIAARIPPIVFHGTSHAFDRFDPRQLGRSVRNPTTEFGFFFSEDAEDAAYWAHRAARYGRSGGAPRLITAEVRVDAPVLISAPKFQFYLQRARVSTIQRDLRAWRDAGHDGLTTVRDGVRWWAPLDADAIRVLSSRPLDPPPAEETPQEDPSGPDP
;
A
#
# COMPACT_ATOMS: atom_id res chain seq x y z
N MET A 1 -3.30 -21.00 -25.45
CA MET A 1 -2.05 -20.28 -25.12
C MET A 1 -2.39 -19.20 -24.11
N ILE A 2 -1.84 -19.26 -22.91
CA ILE A 2 -2.02 -18.21 -21.89
C ILE A 2 -0.91 -17.20 -22.16
N ALA A 3 -1.26 -15.98 -22.56
CA ALA A 3 -0.30 -14.89 -22.66
C ALA A 3 0.29 -14.67 -21.25
N ALA A 4 1.61 -14.80 -21.11
CA ALA A 4 2.29 -14.44 -19.88
C ALA A 4 2.03 -12.96 -19.62
N ARG A 5 1.19 -12.64 -18.62
CA ARG A 5 1.05 -11.27 -18.14
C ARG A 5 2.36 -10.88 -17.50
N ILE A 6 3.04 -9.88 -18.07
CA ILE A 6 4.22 -9.28 -17.46
C ILE A 6 3.74 -8.58 -16.17
N PRO A 7 4.27 -8.94 -14.99
CA PRO A 7 3.93 -8.26 -13.75
C PRO A 7 4.23 -6.76 -13.87
N PRO A 8 3.34 -5.85 -13.42
CA PRO A 8 3.65 -4.42 -13.42
C PRO A 8 4.83 -4.12 -12.48
N ILE A 9 5.71 -3.22 -12.93
CA ILE A 9 6.68 -2.56 -12.05
C ILE A 9 5.91 -1.51 -11.26
N VAL A 10 6.00 -1.59 -9.93
CA VAL A 10 5.26 -0.74 -9.00
C VAL A 10 6.15 -0.28 -7.85
N PHE A 11 5.66 0.70 -7.09
CA PHE A 11 6.43 1.41 -6.08
C PHE A 11 5.75 1.36 -4.71
N HIS A 12 6.54 1.15 -3.66
CA HIS A 12 6.08 1.18 -2.27
C HIS A 12 6.91 2.18 -1.46
N GLY A 13 6.22 3.12 -0.81
CA GLY A 13 6.83 4.07 0.10
C GLY A 13 6.90 3.54 1.53
N THR A 14 8.07 3.60 2.15
CA THR A 14 8.28 3.14 3.52
C THR A 14 9.35 3.96 4.23
N SER A 15 9.40 3.89 5.56
CA SER A 15 10.51 4.44 6.37
C SER A 15 11.54 3.38 6.77
N HIS A 16 11.36 2.13 6.32
CA HIS A 16 12.14 0.97 6.77
C HIS A 16 13.03 0.41 5.66
N ALA A 17 14.22 -0.04 6.04
CA ALA A 17 15.09 -0.81 5.16
C ALA A 17 14.82 -2.31 5.36
N PHE A 18 14.43 -2.98 4.27
CA PHE A 18 14.26 -4.42 4.22
C PHE A 18 14.41 -4.91 2.77
N ASP A 19 14.62 -6.21 2.63
CA ASP A 19 14.81 -6.94 1.37
C ASP A 19 13.58 -7.76 0.96
N ARG A 20 12.67 -8.03 1.91
CA ARG A 20 11.43 -8.77 1.69
C ARG A 20 10.26 -8.26 2.51
N PHE A 21 9.07 -8.36 1.94
CA PHE A 21 7.82 -8.11 2.65
C PHE A 21 7.46 -9.31 3.52
N ASP A 22 7.15 -9.07 4.79
CA ASP A 22 6.78 -10.11 5.75
C ASP A 22 5.36 -9.84 6.26
N PRO A 23 4.38 -10.71 5.99
CA PRO A 23 2.99 -10.55 6.44
C PRO A 23 2.85 -10.26 7.94
N ARG A 24 3.81 -10.71 8.77
CA ARG A 24 3.83 -10.45 10.23
C ARG A 24 4.08 -8.98 10.57
N GLN A 25 4.46 -8.15 9.58
CA GLN A 25 4.70 -6.71 9.71
C GLN A 25 3.49 -5.86 9.29
N LEU A 26 2.42 -6.45 8.76
CA LEU A 26 1.21 -5.72 8.39
C LEU A 26 0.66 -4.92 9.58
N GLY A 27 0.31 -3.65 9.32
CA GLY A 27 -0.25 -2.73 10.33
C GLY A 27 0.70 -2.27 11.43
N ARG A 28 1.99 -2.67 11.42
CA ARG A 28 2.93 -2.26 12.48
C ARG A 28 3.40 -0.82 12.37
N SER A 29 3.57 -0.32 11.15
CA SER A 29 4.07 1.04 10.90
C SER A 29 2.99 2.12 11.07
N VAL A 30 1.73 1.78 10.79
CA VAL A 30 0.58 2.69 10.82
C VAL A 30 -0.67 1.98 11.35
N ARG A 31 -1.47 2.65 12.19
CA ARG A 31 -2.82 2.18 12.54
C ARG A 31 -3.78 2.56 11.41
N ASN A 32 -3.83 1.74 10.37
CA ASN A 32 -4.78 1.90 9.28
C ASN A 32 -5.48 0.56 9.02
N PRO A 33 -6.83 0.47 9.11
CA PRO A 33 -7.57 -0.77 8.88
C PRO A 33 -7.27 -1.45 7.54
N THR A 34 -6.95 -0.67 6.50
CA THR A 34 -6.65 -1.23 5.18
C THR A 34 -5.36 -2.04 5.12
N THR A 35 -4.45 -1.90 6.10
CA THR A 35 -3.23 -2.72 6.16
C THR A 35 -3.50 -4.21 6.30
N GLU A 36 -4.70 -4.59 6.73
CA GLU A 36 -5.16 -5.98 6.73
C GLU A 36 -5.24 -6.58 5.32
N PHE A 37 -5.38 -5.76 4.27
CA PHE A 37 -5.39 -6.21 2.88
C PHE A 37 -4.00 -6.60 2.35
N GLY A 38 -2.93 -6.16 3.00
CA GLY A 38 -1.56 -6.40 2.55
C GLY A 38 -0.74 -5.12 2.40
N PHE A 39 0.28 -5.20 1.56
CA PHE A 39 1.16 -4.08 1.23
C PHE A 39 0.66 -3.37 -0.02
N PHE A 40 0.56 -2.05 0.05
CA PHE A 40 0.06 -1.23 -1.05
C PHE A 40 1.20 -0.74 -1.93
N PHE A 41 1.04 -0.88 -3.24
CA PHE A 41 1.97 -0.43 -4.26
C PHE A 41 1.27 0.50 -5.23
N SER A 42 1.93 1.59 -5.61
CA SER A 42 1.46 2.55 -6.59
C SER A 42 2.14 2.30 -7.94
N GLU A 43 1.43 2.54 -9.04
CA GLU A 43 2.04 2.62 -10.37
C GLU A 43 2.85 3.91 -10.59
N ASP A 44 2.69 4.90 -9.70
CA ASP A 44 3.44 6.15 -9.72
C ASP A 44 4.48 6.20 -8.59
N ALA A 45 5.72 6.52 -8.97
CA ALA A 45 6.84 6.65 -8.04
C ALA A 45 6.73 7.90 -7.16
N GLU A 46 6.15 9.00 -7.67
CA GLU A 46 6.00 10.25 -6.91
C GLU A 46 4.95 10.10 -5.80
N ASP A 47 3.80 9.52 -6.13
CA ASP A 47 2.77 9.15 -5.16
C ASP A 47 3.33 8.20 -4.07
N ALA A 48 4.05 7.14 -4.46
CA ALA A 48 4.71 6.27 -3.48
C ALA A 48 5.78 7.00 -2.63
N ALA A 49 6.52 7.95 -3.19
CA ALA A 49 7.50 8.77 -2.46
C ALA A 49 6.81 9.68 -1.43
N TYR A 50 5.67 10.29 -1.77
CA TYR A 50 4.86 11.04 -0.82
C TYR A 50 4.50 10.19 0.41
N TRP A 51 4.09 8.94 0.21
CA TRP A 51 3.79 8.03 1.32
C TRP A 51 5.04 7.62 2.12
N ALA A 52 6.21 7.50 1.50
CA ALA A 52 7.47 7.27 2.20
C ALA A 52 7.82 8.43 3.14
N HIS A 53 7.68 9.67 2.68
CA HIS A 53 7.89 10.87 3.50
C HIS A 53 6.89 10.97 4.64
N ARG A 54 5.61 10.71 4.36
CA ARG A 54 4.57 10.66 5.38
C ARG A 54 4.86 9.58 6.44
N ALA A 55 5.31 8.40 6.02
CA ALA A 55 5.69 7.32 6.93
C ALA A 55 6.91 7.68 7.79
N ALA A 56 7.92 8.34 7.21
CA ALA A 56 9.08 8.81 7.96
C ALA A 56 8.72 9.89 9.00
N ARG A 57 7.79 10.80 8.64
CA ARG A 57 7.39 11.93 9.50
C ARG A 57 6.38 11.57 10.59
N TYR A 58 5.38 10.75 10.26
CA TYR A 58 4.24 10.47 11.13
C TYR A 58 4.09 8.98 11.49
N GLY A 59 4.93 8.10 10.93
CA GLY A 59 4.91 6.68 11.23
C GLY A 59 5.43 6.38 12.64
N ARG A 60 5.04 5.22 13.18
CA ARG A 60 5.32 4.82 14.56
C ARG A 60 6.78 4.50 14.85
N SER A 61 7.53 4.14 13.82
CA SER A 61 8.81 3.45 13.97
C SER A 61 10.02 4.35 13.76
N GLY A 62 9.83 5.59 13.32
CA GLY A 62 10.91 6.43 12.78
C GLY A 62 11.56 5.81 11.54
N GLY A 63 12.56 6.49 10.98
CA GLY A 63 13.37 6.01 9.86
C GLY A 63 13.50 7.01 8.71
N ALA A 64 14.45 6.76 7.81
CA ALA A 64 14.63 7.57 6.61
C ALA A 64 13.65 7.13 5.52
N PRO A 65 13.03 8.05 4.76
CA PRO A 65 12.11 7.70 3.69
C PRO A 65 12.84 6.88 2.62
N ARG A 66 12.18 5.83 2.14
CA ARG A 66 12.69 4.94 1.09
C ARG A 66 11.61 4.63 0.07
N LEU A 67 12.05 4.49 -1.17
CA LEU A 67 11.24 3.98 -2.27
C LEU A 67 11.69 2.57 -2.61
N ILE A 68 10.76 1.62 -2.50
CA ILE A 68 10.95 0.25 -2.95
C ILE A 68 10.36 0.15 -4.35
N THR A 69 11.15 -0.34 -5.31
CA THR A 69 10.65 -0.76 -6.62
C THR A 69 10.46 -2.27 -6.59
N ALA A 70 9.29 -2.75 -7.01
CA ALA A 70 8.93 -4.15 -6.97
C ALA A 70 8.17 -4.58 -8.23
N GLU A 71 8.20 -5.87 -8.51
CA GLU A 71 7.19 -6.52 -9.33
C GLU A 71 6.13 -7.14 -8.42
N VAL A 72 4.86 -6.98 -8.80
CA VAL A 72 3.74 -7.63 -8.11
C VAL A 72 2.98 -8.52 -9.06
N ARG A 73 2.79 -9.79 -8.68
CA ARG A 73 1.99 -10.74 -9.46
C ARG A 73 0.57 -10.80 -8.92
N VAL A 74 -0.36 -10.17 -9.62
CA VAL A 74 -1.79 -10.20 -9.30
C VAL A 74 -2.56 -10.52 -10.56
N ASP A 75 -3.00 -11.76 -10.69
CA ASP A 75 -3.65 -12.31 -11.88
C ASP A 75 -5.17 -12.05 -11.88
N ALA A 76 -5.80 -12.08 -10.70
CA ALA A 76 -7.25 -11.96 -10.50
C ALA A 76 -7.61 -10.96 -9.39
N PRO A 77 -7.29 -9.65 -9.56
CA PRO A 77 -7.56 -8.65 -8.53
C PRO A 77 -9.06 -8.41 -8.32
N VAL A 78 -9.45 -8.14 -7.08
CA VAL A 78 -10.70 -7.43 -6.80
C VAL A 78 -10.50 -5.96 -7.16
N LEU A 79 -11.25 -5.45 -8.13
CA LEU A 79 -11.34 -4.02 -8.38
C LEU A 79 -12.29 -3.38 -7.36
N ILE A 80 -11.76 -2.52 -6.49
CA ILE A 80 -12.58 -1.72 -5.59
C ILE A 80 -12.61 -0.26 -6.03
N SER A 81 -13.80 0.35 -5.96
CA SER A 81 -13.96 1.76 -6.28
C SER A 81 -13.34 2.67 -5.20
N ALA A 82 -12.95 3.89 -5.58
CA ALA A 82 -12.41 4.86 -4.62
C ALA A 82 -13.36 5.12 -3.43
N PRO A 83 -14.70 5.27 -3.59
CA PRO A 83 -15.60 5.39 -2.45
C PRO A 83 -15.61 4.16 -1.53
N LYS A 84 -15.51 2.95 -2.09
CA LYS A 84 -15.44 1.72 -1.30
C LYS A 84 -14.10 1.62 -0.54
N PHE A 85 -13.00 2.02 -1.17
CA PHE A 85 -11.70 2.10 -0.50
C PHE A 85 -11.73 3.12 0.64
N GLN A 86 -12.33 4.29 0.43
CA GLN A 86 -12.52 5.30 1.48
C GLN A 86 -13.37 4.78 2.64
N PHE A 87 -14.42 4.00 2.35
CA PHE A 87 -15.16 3.29 3.40
C PHE A 87 -14.25 2.37 4.23
N TYR A 88 -13.34 1.61 3.61
CA TYR A 88 -12.40 0.78 4.36
C TYR A 88 -11.41 1.59 5.19
N LEU A 89 -10.92 2.71 4.65
CA LEU A 89 -10.00 3.61 5.35
C LEU A 89 -10.63 4.24 6.60
N GLN A 90 -11.88 4.71 6.49
CA GLN A 90 -12.45 5.63 7.48
C GLN A 90 -13.53 4.99 8.37
N ARG A 91 -14.21 3.93 7.92
CA ARG A 91 -15.45 3.45 8.54
C ARG A 91 -15.49 1.96 8.81
N ALA A 92 -14.77 1.15 8.03
CA ALA A 92 -14.84 -0.29 8.19
C ALA A 92 -14.17 -0.76 9.48
N ARG A 93 -14.83 -1.68 10.17
CA ARG A 93 -14.21 -2.45 11.26
C ARG A 93 -13.26 -3.48 10.67
N VAL A 94 -12.23 -3.87 11.42
CA VAL A 94 -11.32 -4.97 11.05
C VAL A 94 -12.09 -6.26 10.73
N SER A 95 -13.15 -6.56 11.47
CA SER A 95 -13.99 -7.75 11.19
C SER A 95 -14.69 -7.70 9.83
N THR A 96 -15.09 -6.51 9.37
CA THR A 96 -15.65 -6.31 8.02
C THR A 96 -14.58 -6.57 6.97
N ILE A 97 -13.39 -6.01 7.14
CA ILE A 97 -12.26 -6.21 6.23
C ILE A 97 -11.87 -7.68 6.15
N GLN A 98 -11.75 -8.36 7.30
CA GLN A 98 -11.40 -9.77 7.39
C GLN A 98 -12.47 -10.68 6.77
N ARG A 99 -13.76 -10.33 6.90
CA ARG A 99 -14.84 -11.06 6.22
C ARG A 99 -14.75 -10.90 4.71
N ASP A 100 -14.56 -9.67 4.23
CA ASP A 100 -14.50 -9.39 2.80
C ASP A 100 -13.23 -10.04 2.19
N LEU A 101 -12.09 -10.01 2.88
CA LEU A 101 -10.86 -10.73 2.52
C LEU A 101 -11.08 -12.24 2.35
N ARG A 102 -11.77 -12.89 3.30
CA ARG A 102 -12.10 -14.31 3.18
C ARG A 102 -12.97 -14.56 1.96
N ALA A 103 -14.04 -13.78 1.79
CA ALA A 103 -14.93 -13.91 0.63
C ALA A 103 -14.19 -13.74 -0.70
N TRP A 104 -13.23 -12.81 -0.78
CA TRP A 104 -12.43 -12.61 -1.99
C TRP A 104 -11.49 -13.79 -2.28
N ARG A 105 -10.84 -14.31 -1.25
CA ARG A 105 -9.99 -15.52 -1.38
C ARG A 105 -10.82 -16.74 -1.80
N ASP A 106 -12.00 -16.93 -1.19
CA ASP A 106 -12.92 -18.01 -1.53
C ASP A 106 -13.45 -17.90 -2.98
N ALA A 107 -13.54 -16.68 -3.50
CA ALA A 107 -13.89 -16.40 -4.90
C ALA A 107 -12.68 -16.50 -5.87
N GLY A 108 -11.48 -16.82 -5.38
CA GLY A 108 -10.28 -17.02 -6.19
C GLY A 108 -9.50 -15.74 -6.51
N HIS A 109 -9.75 -14.65 -5.78
CA HIS A 109 -8.97 -13.42 -5.93
C HIS A 109 -7.64 -13.50 -5.18
N ASP A 110 -6.59 -12.97 -5.81
CA ASP A 110 -5.21 -12.99 -5.32
C ASP A 110 -4.65 -11.61 -4.95
N GLY A 111 -5.45 -10.56 -5.16
CA GLY A 111 -5.08 -9.20 -4.87
C GLY A 111 -6.27 -8.26 -4.88
N LEU A 112 -5.96 -6.99 -4.61
CA LEU A 112 -6.87 -5.87 -4.71
C LEU A 112 -6.24 -4.83 -5.63
N THR A 113 -7.06 -4.15 -6.42
CA THR A 113 -6.66 -2.93 -7.14
C THR A 113 -7.70 -1.83 -6.97
N THR A 114 -7.24 -0.59 -6.93
CA THR A 114 -8.09 0.60 -6.91
C THR A 114 -7.43 1.73 -7.68
N VAL A 115 -8.21 2.71 -8.11
CA VAL A 115 -7.67 3.94 -8.72
C VAL A 115 -8.01 5.11 -7.79
N ARG A 116 -7.00 5.87 -7.40
CA ARG A 116 -7.10 7.03 -6.52
C ARG A 116 -6.37 8.18 -7.18
N ASP A 117 -7.03 9.31 -7.32
CA ASP A 117 -6.42 10.53 -7.88
C ASP A 117 -5.73 10.30 -9.23
N GLY A 118 -6.33 9.42 -10.06
CA GLY A 118 -5.80 9.03 -11.38
C GLY A 118 -4.72 7.93 -11.35
N VAL A 119 -4.21 7.57 -10.18
CA VAL A 119 -3.14 6.59 -9.99
C VAL A 119 -3.70 5.23 -9.59
N ARG A 120 -3.24 4.17 -10.24
CA ARG A 120 -3.61 2.79 -9.87
C ARG A 120 -2.74 2.29 -8.73
N TRP A 121 -3.41 1.64 -7.79
CA TRP A 121 -2.81 0.98 -6.64
C TRP A 121 -3.10 -0.51 -6.67
N TRP A 122 -2.16 -1.29 -6.13
CA TRP A 122 -2.18 -2.74 -6.04
C TRP A 122 -1.89 -3.19 -4.62
N ALA A 123 -2.58 -4.23 -4.16
CA ALA A 123 -2.27 -4.91 -2.90
C ALA A 123 -2.41 -6.43 -3.10
N PRO A 124 -1.29 -7.15 -3.31
CA PRO A 124 -1.31 -8.61 -3.33
C PRO A 124 -1.76 -9.16 -1.97
N LEU A 125 -2.60 -10.20 -1.98
CA LEU A 125 -3.07 -10.85 -0.73
C LEU A 125 -2.06 -11.85 -0.16
N ASP A 126 -0.99 -12.12 -0.90
CA ASP A 126 0.14 -12.97 -0.53
C ASP A 126 1.45 -12.20 -0.74
N ALA A 127 2.36 -12.23 0.24
CA ALA A 127 3.64 -11.56 0.14
C ALA A 127 4.60 -12.25 -0.83
N ASP A 128 4.42 -13.55 -1.10
CA ASP A 128 5.23 -14.30 -2.07
C ASP A 128 4.97 -13.85 -3.52
N ALA A 129 3.89 -13.09 -3.74
CA ALA A 129 3.60 -12.44 -5.01
C ALA A 129 4.41 -11.15 -5.25
N ILE A 130 5.24 -10.73 -4.29
CA ILE A 130 6.01 -9.49 -4.35
C ILE A 130 7.50 -9.82 -4.53
N ARG A 131 8.09 -9.31 -5.61
CA ARG A 131 9.53 -9.40 -5.85
C ARG A 131 10.16 -8.01 -5.76
N VAL A 132 10.95 -7.77 -4.72
CA VAL A 132 11.72 -6.52 -4.59
C VAL A 132 12.80 -6.48 -5.66
N LEU A 133 12.83 -5.41 -6.44
CA LEU A 133 13.86 -5.13 -7.44
C LEU A 133 14.94 -4.21 -6.89
N SER A 134 14.55 -3.18 -6.14
CA SER A 134 15.47 -2.24 -5.53
C SER A 134 14.85 -1.54 -4.31
N SER A 135 15.70 -1.04 -3.42
CA SER A 135 15.31 -0.19 -2.28
C SER A 135 16.29 0.96 -2.16
N ARG A 136 15.84 2.16 -2.51
CA ARG A 136 16.68 3.37 -2.48
C ARG A 136 16.21 4.34 -1.38
N PRO A 137 17.14 5.00 -0.68
CA PRO A 137 16.76 6.14 0.16
C PRO A 137 16.19 7.25 -0.72
N LEU A 138 15.30 8.04 -0.13
CA LEU A 138 14.84 9.31 -0.66
C LEU A 138 15.51 10.44 0.13
N ASP A 139 15.87 11.51 -0.57
CA ASP A 139 16.27 12.74 0.10
C ASP A 139 15.09 13.26 0.92
N PRO A 140 15.32 13.90 2.08
CA PRO A 140 14.23 14.54 2.81
C PRO A 140 13.51 15.51 1.87
N PRO A 141 12.17 15.61 1.97
CA PRO A 141 11.45 16.57 1.15
C PRO A 141 11.98 17.97 1.51
N PRO A 142 11.99 18.92 0.57
CA PRO A 142 12.25 20.31 0.92
C PRO A 142 11.34 20.70 2.09
N ALA A 143 11.83 21.55 2.98
CA ALA A 143 11.03 22.00 4.12
C ALA A 143 9.78 22.72 3.59
N GLU A 144 8.63 22.02 3.58
CA GLU A 144 7.36 22.62 3.18
C GLU A 144 6.86 23.56 4.28
N GLU A 145 6.55 24.79 3.88
CA GLU A 145 5.85 25.78 4.68
C GLU A 145 4.42 25.27 4.97
N THR A 146 4.20 24.86 6.21
CA THR A 146 2.89 24.60 6.83
C THR A 146 2.13 23.36 6.32
N PRO A 147 1.64 22.46 7.20
CA PRO A 147 0.83 21.33 6.75
C PRO A 147 -0.47 21.83 6.13
N GLN A 148 -0.76 21.46 4.88
CA GLN A 148 -2.12 21.44 4.39
C GLN A 148 -2.85 20.35 5.18
N GLU A 149 -3.70 20.76 6.12
CA GLU A 149 -4.51 19.88 6.95
C GLU A 149 -5.32 18.93 6.05
N ASP A 150 -5.04 17.64 6.18
CA ASP A 150 -5.94 16.59 5.70
C ASP A 150 -7.09 16.49 6.70
N PRO A 151 -8.34 16.81 6.34
CA PRO A 151 -9.50 16.76 7.26
C PRO A 151 -9.90 15.33 7.67
N SER A 152 -9.08 14.32 7.39
CA SER A 152 -9.39 12.91 7.64
C SER A 152 -8.38 12.18 8.54
N GLY A 153 -7.97 12.83 9.63
CA GLY A 153 -7.45 12.16 10.82
C GLY A 153 -8.27 12.53 12.06
N PRO A 154 -8.80 11.59 12.85
CA PRO A 154 -9.28 11.94 14.17
C PRO A 154 -8.06 12.15 15.08
N ASP A 155 -7.94 13.36 15.60
CA ASP A 155 -7.23 13.67 16.84
C ASP A 155 -8.03 13.09 18.03
N PRO A 156 -7.44 13.02 19.25
CA PRO A 156 -7.29 11.83 20.12
C PRO A 156 -8.56 11.17 20.67
#